data_AF-A0A976CTG4-F1
#
_entry.id   AF-A0A976CTG4-F1
#
_cell.length_a   1.000
_cell.length_b   1.000
_cell.length_c   1.000
_cell.angle_alpha   90.00
_cell.angle_beta   90.00
_cell.angle_gamma   90.00
#
_symmetry.space_group_name_H-M   'P 1'
#
loop_
_entity.id
_entity.type
_entity.pdbx_description
1 polymer ?
#
loop_
_entity_poly.entity_id
_entity_poly.type
_entity_poly.pdbx_seq_one_letter_code
_entity_poly.pdbx_strand_id
1 'polypeptide(L)'
;VCLWLAPPFIFSRKIPLHNFMQGVALASGFACCFEARRCALKVAKAEEFEAMKERAIDADVADELSTSIYVAEQQRRNEAELLIASSGDRELLERALALSSEEDEQENVQRDQNDDDELRERILQLQARGYGKGKIISEIWQVSKGGSEKYKAAEAEYRRLTGES
;
A
#
# COMPACT_ATOMS: atom_id res chain seq x y z
N VAL A 1 -1.49 27.37 -108.05
CA VAL A 1 -2.95 27.34 -107.80
C VAL A 1 -3.41 25.88 -107.73
N CYS A 2 -3.20 25.21 -106.59
CA CYS A 2 -3.60 23.79 -106.42
C CYS A 2 -4.18 23.49 -105.02
N LEU A 3 -4.36 24.50 -104.15
CA LEU A 3 -4.89 24.29 -102.78
C LEU A 3 -6.43 24.27 -102.70
N TRP A 4 -7.13 24.33 -103.84
CA TRP A 4 -8.58 24.54 -103.89
C TRP A 4 -9.40 23.39 -104.50
N LEU A 5 -8.81 22.18 -104.60
CA LEU A 5 -9.56 20.96 -104.91
C LEU A 5 -9.14 19.83 -103.97
N ALA A 6 -9.33 19.99 -102.67
CA ALA A 6 -9.49 18.82 -101.81
C ALA A 6 -10.90 18.28 -102.07
N PRO A 7 -11.07 17.04 -102.59
CA PRO A 7 -12.39 16.50 -102.87
C PRO A 7 -13.22 16.48 -101.57
N PRO A 8 -14.47 16.98 -101.56
CA PRO A 8 -15.32 16.96 -100.37
C PRO A 8 -15.56 15.55 -99.80
N PHE A 9 -15.29 14.50 -100.59
CA PHE A 9 -15.30 13.10 -100.19
C PHE A 9 -14.23 12.70 -99.16
N ILE A 10 -13.09 13.38 -99.10
CA ILE A 10 -12.01 13.02 -98.16
C ILE A 10 -12.35 13.49 -96.74
N PHE A 11 -13.09 14.61 -96.61
CA PHE A 11 -13.57 15.10 -95.32
C PHE A 11 -14.73 14.25 -94.78
N SER A 12 -15.63 13.74 -95.64
CA SER A 12 -16.81 12.98 -95.18
C SER A 12 -16.47 11.64 -94.52
N ARG A 13 -15.36 10.98 -94.92
CA ARG A 13 -14.90 9.72 -94.29
C ARG A 13 -14.16 9.90 -92.97
N LYS A 14 -13.56 11.07 -92.72
CA LYS A 14 -12.80 11.34 -91.48
C LYS A 14 -13.69 11.77 -90.31
N ILE A 15 -14.81 12.44 -90.59
CA ILE A 15 -15.79 12.87 -89.59
C ILE A 15 -16.36 11.71 -88.75
N PRO A 16 -16.83 10.57 -89.33
CA PRO A 16 -17.37 9.47 -88.53
C PRO A 16 -16.30 8.79 -87.67
N LEU A 17 -15.05 8.70 -88.15
CA LEU A 17 -13.94 8.11 -87.39
C LEU A 17 -13.58 8.97 -86.17
N HIS A 18 -13.55 10.29 -86.34
CA HIS A 18 -13.31 11.23 -85.25
C HIS A 18 -14.44 11.20 -84.22
N ASN A 19 -15.70 11.20 -84.66
CA ASN A 19 -16.86 11.10 -83.77
C ASN A 19 -16.89 9.77 -83.01
N PHE A 20 -16.47 8.66 -83.65
CA PHE A 20 -16.32 7.37 -82.99
C PHE A 20 -15.22 7.40 -81.91
N MET A 21 -14.04 7.92 -82.23
CA MET A 21 -12.94 8.07 -81.28
C MET A 21 -13.32 8.97 -80.09
N GLN A 22 -14.07 10.05 -80.34
CA GLN A 22 -14.64 10.89 -79.29
C GLN A 22 -15.66 10.12 -78.44
N GLY A 23 -16.51 9.30 -79.05
CA GLY A 23 -17.46 8.44 -78.33
C GLY A 23 -16.76 7.43 -77.41
N VAL A 24 -15.69 6.78 -77.89
CA VAL A 24 -14.88 5.86 -77.09
C VAL A 24 -14.19 6.60 -75.95
N ALA A 25 -13.61 7.78 -76.20
CA ALA A 25 -12.96 8.58 -75.18
C ALA A 25 -13.93 9.04 -74.07
N LEU A 26 -15.15 9.46 -74.46
CA LEU A 26 -16.21 9.81 -73.52
C LEU A 26 -16.63 8.59 -72.70
N ALA A 27 -16.87 7.44 -73.34
CA ALA A 27 -17.25 6.22 -72.65
C ALA A 27 -16.18 5.75 -71.65
N SER A 28 -14.90 5.79 -72.03
CA SER A 28 -13.80 5.48 -71.11
C SER A 28 -13.68 6.48 -69.97
N GLY A 29 -13.93 7.77 -70.24
CA GLY A 29 -13.98 8.81 -69.22
C GLY A 29 -15.11 8.57 -68.22
N PHE A 30 -16.30 8.24 -68.70
CA PHE A 30 -17.43 7.89 -67.83
C PHE A 30 -17.16 6.65 -66.98
N ALA A 31 -16.57 5.60 -67.56
CA ALA A 31 -16.19 4.40 -66.82
C ALA A 31 -15.15 4.72 -65.72
N CYS A 32 -14.10 5.47 -66.08
CA CYS A 32 -13.06 5.90 -65.13
C CYS A 32 -13.66 6.74 -63.99
N CYS A 33 -14.54 7.71 -64.29
CA CYS A 33 -15.20 8.51 -63.26
C CYS A 33 -16.08 7.67 -62.33
N PHE A 34 -16.77 6.66 -62.86
CA PHE A 34 -17.64 5.79 -62.07
C PHE A 34 -16.82 4.88 -61.14
N GLU A 35 -15.73 4.31 -61.64
CA GLU A 35 -14.82 3.51 -60.82
C GLU A 35 -14.09 4.35 -59.77
N ALA A 36 -13.57 5.52 -60.15
CA ALA A 36 -12.95 6.46 -59.21
C ALA A 36 -13.93 6.85 -58.11
N ARG A 37 -15.19 7.16 -58.46
CA ARG A 37 -16.25 7.43 -57.47
C ARG A 37 -16.52 6.22 -56.58
N ARG A 38 -16.58 5.01 -57.14
CA ARG A 38 -16.81 3.79 -56.37
C ARG A 38 -15.66 3.53 -55.38
N CYS A 39 -14.41 3.75 -55.80
CA CYS A 39 -13.25 3.66 -54.92
C CYS A 39 -13.29 4.73 -53.83
N ALA A 40 -13.54 6.00 -54.19
CA ALA A 40 -13.66 7.09 -53.22
C ALA A 40 -14.74 6.82 -52.17
N LEU A 41 -15.91 6.30 -52.57
CA LEU A 41 -16.97 5.94 -51.64
C LEU A 41 -16.58 4.79 -50.70
N LYS A 42 -15.78 3.82 -51.15
CA LYS A 42 -15.27 2.76 -50.28
C LYS A 42 -14.25 3.29 -49.28
N VAL A 43 -13.34 4.15 -49.73
CA VAL A 43 -12.33 4.78 -48.86
C VAL A 43 -13.02 5.66 -47.83
N ALA A 44 -13.96 6.51 -48.23
CA ALA A 44 -14.71 7.36 -47.30
C ALA A 44 -15.44 6.55 -46.22
N LYS A 45 -16.09 5.44 -46.59
CA LYS A 45 -16.74 4.54 -45.62
C LYS A 45 -15.75 3.86 -44.68
N ALA A 46 -14.57 3.47 -45.19
CA ALA A 46 -13.53 2.88 -44.35
C ALA A 46 -12.97 3.91 -43.36
N GLU A 47 -12.73 5.14 -43.81
CA GLU A 47 -12.27 6.25 -42.98
C GLU A 47 -13.31 6.62 -41.91
N GLU A 48 -14.59 6.69 -42.26
CA GLU A 48 -15.68 6.90 -41.30
C GLU A 48 -15.73 5.79 -40.24
N PHE A 49 -15.53 4.53 -40.66
CA PHE A 49 -15.53 3.39 -39.75
C PHE A 49 -14.30 3.38 -38.83
N GLU A 50 -13.12 3.69 -39.36
CA GLU A 50 -11.89 3.79 -38.57
C GLU A 50 -11.97 4.94 -37.57
N ALA A 51 -12.48 6.10 -37.97
CA ALA A 51 -12.70 7.23 -37.07
C ALA A 51 -13.72 6.91 -35.97
N MET A 52 -14.75 6.12 -36.28
CA MET A 52 -15.71 5.65 -35.27
C MET A 52 -15.05 4.67 -34.29
N LYS A 53 -14.23 3.75 -34.80
CA LYS A 53 -13.50 2.77 -33.99
C LYS A 53 -12.51 3.46 -33.05
N GLU A 54 -11.76 4.44 -33.54
CA GLU A 54 -10.81 5.21 -32.74
C GLU A 54 -11.51 5.92 -31.58
N ARG A 55 -12.63 6.61 -31.85
CA ARG A 55 -13.43 7.25 -30.78
C ARG A 55 -13.97 6.25 -29.75
N ALA A 56 -14.36 5.06 -30.17
CA ALA A 56 -14.84 4.03 -29.25
C ALA A 56 -13.70 3.53 -28.34
N ILE A 57 -12.52 3.26 -28.91
CA ILE A 57 -11.34 2.85 -28.15
C ILE A 57 -10.92 3.95 -27.17
N ASP A 58 -10.89 5.21 -27.61
CA ASP A 58 -10.52 6.32 -26.75
C ASP A 58 -11.47 6.48 -25.56
N ALA A 59 -12.77 6.27 -25.78
CA ALA A 59 -13.76 6.32 -24.72
C ALA A 59 -13.58 5.17 -23.70
N ASP A 60 -13.36 3.95 -24.18
CA ASP A 60 -13.14 2.78 -23.31
C ASP A 60 -11.84 2.92 -22.50
N VAL A 61 -10.75 3.35 -23.15
CA VAL A 61 -9.46 3.60 -22.48
C VAL A 61 -9.59 4.71 -21.43
N ALA A 62 -10.35 5.77 -21.71
CA ALA A 62 -10.58 6.84 -20.74
C ALA A 62 -11.37 6.34 -19.52
N ASP A 63 -12.36 5.47 -19.72
CA ASP A 63 -13.17 4.90 -18.62
C ASP A 63 -12.37 3.89 -17.78
N GLU A 64 -11.58 3.03 -18.42
CA GLU A 64 -10.67 2.10 -17.73
C GLU A 64 -9.61 2.88 -16.94
N LEU A 65 -9.02 3.92 -17.53
CA LEU A 65 -8.04 4.75 -16.85
C LEU A 65 -8.68 5.49 -15.66
N SER A 66 -9.86 6.09 -15.85
CA SER A 66 -10.61 6.77 -14.79
C SER A 66 -10.90 5.84 -13.62
N THR A 67 -11.38 4.62 -13.91
CA THR A 67 -11.66 3.60 -12.91
C THR A 67 -10.38 3.17 -12.19
N SER A 68 -9.28 2.94 -12.91
CA SER A 68 -8.00 2.55 -12.32
C SER A 68 -7.42 3.62 -11.39
N ILE A 69 -7.52 4.90 -11.79
CA ILE A 69 -7.08 6.04 -10.97
C ILE A 69 -7.94 6.14 -9.72
N TYR A 70 -9.27 6.02 -9.86
CA TYR A 70 -10.19 6.07 -8.73
C TYR A 70 -9.87 4.97 -7.69
N VAL A 71 -9.69 3.73 -8.14
CA VAL A 71 -9.34 2.61 -7.25
C VAL A 71 -7.98 2.84 -6.57
N ALA A 72 -6.98 3.32 -7.31
CA ALA A 72 -5.66 3.61 -6.76
C ALA A 72 -5.68 4.76 -5.75
N GLU A 73 -6.51 5.79 -5.95
CA GLU A 73 -6.72 6.84 -4.96
C GLU A 73 -7.44 6.33 -3.72
N GLN A 74 -8.48 5.50 -3.91
CA GLN A 74 -9.22 4.93 -2.79
C GLN A 74 -8.34 4.00 -1.95
N GLN A 75 -7.47 3.21 -2.59
CA GLN A 75 -6.49 2.38 -1.89
C GLN A 75 -5.51 3.23 -1.08
N ARG A 76 -4.95 4.29 -1.66
CA ARG A 76 -4.03 5.20 -0.94
C ARG A 76 -4.71 5.88 0.25
N ARG A 77 -5.99 6.23 0.14
CA ARG A 77 -6.77 6.77 1.27
C ARG A 77 -6.95 5.75 2.37
N ASN A 78 -7.37 4.53 2.01
CA ASN A 78 -7.55 3.45 2.99
C ASN A 78 -6.23 3.11 3.70
N GLU A 79 -5.10 3.07 2.97
CA GLU A 79 -3.78 2.86 3.56
C GLU A 79 -3.38 4.00 4.52
N ALA A 80 -3.65 5.25 4.16
CA ALA A 80 -3.39 6.40 5.02
C ALA A 80 -4.27 6.38 6.28
N GLU A 81 -5.55 6.03 6.16
CA GLU A 81 -6.46 5.88 7.29
C GLU A 81 -6.01 4.77 8.23
N LEU A 82 -5.54 3.64 7.69
CA LEU A 82 -5.01 2.53 8.48
C LEU A 82 -3.73 2.93 9.24
N LEU A 83 -2.85 3.72 8.62
CA LEU A 83 -1.69 4.29 9.30
C LEU A 83 -2.10 5.23 10.44
N ILE A 84 -3.09 6.12 10.21
CA ILE A 84 -3.60 7.02 11.25
C ILE A 84 -4.25 6.23 12.39
N ALA A 85 -5.11 5.24 12.07
CA ALA A 85 -5.74 4.38 13.07
C ALA A 85 -4.69 3.60 13.90
N SER A 86 -3.70 3.00 13.23
CA SER A 86 -2.62 2.28 13.91
C SER A 86 -1.72 3.18 14.77
N SER A 87 -1.53 4.45 14.40
CA SER A 87 -0.79 5.41 15.23
C SER A 87 -1.57 5.79 16.50
N GLY A 88 -2.90 5.93 16.42
CA GLY A 88 -3.75 6.17 17.59
C GLY A 88 -3.72 5.00 18.57
N ASP A 89 -3.72 3.76 18.06
CA ASP A 89 -3.57 2.56 18.88
C ASP A 89 -2.18 2.47 19.54
N ARG A 90 -1.12 2.95 18.89
CA ARG A 90 0.23 3.00 19.49
C ARG A 90 0.30 4.03 20.61
N GLU A 91 -0.29 5.21 20.47
CA GLU A 91 -0.33 6.20 21.56
C GLU A 91 -1.13 5.70 22.76
N LEU A 92 -2.24 4.99 22.52
CA LEU A 92 -3.02 4.35 23.58
C LEU A 92 -2.27 3.19 24.24
N LEU A 93 -1.55 2.38 23.45
CA LEU A 93 -0.71 1.29 23.95
C LEU A 93 0.47 1.81 24.77
N GLU A 94 1.16 2.85 24.30
CA GLU A 94 2.26 3.50 25.03
C GLU A 94 1.77 4.11 26.35
N ARG A 95 0.59 4.74 26.34
CA ARG A 95 -0.03 5.26 27.56
C ARG A 95 -0.45 4.16 28.53
N ALA A 96 -0.98 3.05 28.02
CA ALA A 96 -1.34 1.89 28.84
C ALA A 96 -0.10 1.22 29.46
N LEU A 97 0.98 1.09 28.69
CA LEU A 97 2.27 0.58 29.17
C LEU A 97 2.93 1.49 30.21
N ALA A 98 2.85 2.81 30.04
CA ALA A 98 3.35 3.76 31.02
C ALA A 98 2.61 3.64 32.36
N LEU A 99 1.28 3.50 32.31
CA LEU A 99 0.46 3.31 33.52
C LEU A 99 0.75 1.97 34.21
N SER A 100 0.92 0.87 33.46
CA SER A 100 1.24 -0.42 34.08
C SER A 100 2.63 -0.46 34.71
N SER A 101 3.61 0.26 34.13
CA SER A 101 4.96 0.34 34.68
C SER A 101 5.01 1.09 36.01
N GLU A 102 4.17 2.12 36.19
CA GLU A 102 4.09 2.88 37.44
C GLU A 102 3.35 2.11 38.55
N GLU A 103 2.35 1.31 38.19
CA GLU A 103 1.60 0.46 39.11
C GLU A 103 2.46 -0.72 39.62
N ASP A 104 3.23 -1.37 38.74
CA ASP A 104 4.11 -2.48 39.11
C ASP A 104 5.26 -2.03 40.03
N GLU A 105 5.83 -0.83 39.83
CA GLU A 105 6.89 -0.32 40.73
C GLU A 105 6.36 0.06 42.12
N GLN A 106 5.14 0.59 42.23
CA GLN A 106 4.55 0.95 43.52
C GLN A 106 4.08 -0.27 44.32
N GLU A 107 3.49 -1.27 43.66
CA GLU A 107 3.06 -2.50 44.32
C GLU A 107 4.27 -3.32 44.81
N ASN A 108 5.34 -3.38 44.01
CA ASN A 108 6.55 -4.14 44.38
C ASN A 108 7.31 -3.49 45.55
N VAL A 109 7.39 -2.14 45.60
CA VAL A 109 8.00 -1.41 46.72
C VAL A 109 7.17 -1.53 48.01
N GLN A 110 5.83 -1.52 47.92
CA GLN A 110 4.97 -1.69 49.09
C GLN A 110 5.01 -3.14 49.62
N ARG A 111 5.11 -4.14 48.73
CA ARG A 111 5.22 -5.54 49.11
C ARG A 111 6.54 -5.85 49.80
N ASP A 112 7.65 -5.37 49.26
CA ASP A 112 8.99 -5.53 49.87
C ASP A 112 9.07 -4.86 51.26
N GLN A 113 8.39 -3.72 51.46
CA GLN A 113 8.36 -3.06 52.78
C GLN A 113 7.54 -3.84 53.81
N ASN A 114 6.41 -4.41 53.41
CA ASN A 114 5.53 -5.15 54.30
C ASN A 114 6.18 -6.48 54.75
N ASP A 115 6.89 -7.15 53.84
CA ASP A 115 7.63 -8.38 54.13
C ASP A 115 8.83 -8.12 55.05
N ASP A 116 9.55 -6.99 54.87
CA ASP A 116 10.66 -6.57 55.74
C ASP A 116 10.19 -6.24 57.17
N ASP A 117 9.00 -5.65 57.33
CA ASP A 117 8.43 -5.31 58.64
C ASP A 117 7.92 -6.56 59.39
N GLU A 118 7.30 -7.53 58.72
CA GLU A 118 6.88 -8.80 59.34
C GLU A 118 8.11 -9.62 59.82
N LEU A 119 9.19 -9.63 59.03
CA LEU A 119 10.45 -10.27 59.41
C LEU A 119 11.09 -9.59 60.63
N ARG A 120 11.07 -8.26 60.71
CA ARG A 120 11.57 -7.51 61.87
C ARG A 120 10.79 -7.81 63.14
N GLU A 121 9.47 -7.84 63.08
CA GLU A 121 8.65 -8.19 64.24
C GLU A 121 8.96 -9.60 64.75
N ARG A 122 9.17 -10.55 63.83
CA ARG A 122 9.52 -11.93 64.18
C ARG A 122 10.89 -12.03 64.86
N ILE A 123 11.88 -11.26 64.39
CA ILE A 123 13.20 -11.16 65.01
C ILE A 123 13.09 -10.62 66.44
N LEU A 124 12.34 -9.54 66.64
CA LEU A 124 12.16 -8.92 67.96
C LEU A 124 11.46 -9.86 68.95
N GLN A 125 10.46 -10.62 68.51
CA GLN A 125 9.79 -11.63 69.34
C GLN A 125 10.74 -12.74 69.79
N LEU A 126 11.64 -13.21 68.91
CA LEU A 126 12.61 -14.24 69.26
C LEU A 126 13.71 -13.70 70.18
N GLN A 127 14.13 -12.45 69.99
CA GLN A 127 15.07 -11.77 70.88
C GLN A 127 14.48 -11.57 72.28
N ALA A 128 13.20 -11.16 72.38
CA ALA A 128 12.49 -11.03 73.65
C ALA A 128 12.35 -12.37 74.40
N ARG A 129 12.31 -13.49 73.68
CA ARG A 129 12.34 -14.85 74.24
C ARG A 129 13.75 -15.31 74.66
N GLY A 130 14.78 -14.48 74.49
CA GLY A 130 16.16 -14.77 74.91
C GLY A 130 16.97 -15.63 73.93
N TYR A 131 16.54 -15.73 72.66
CA TYR A 131 17.28 -16.47 71.65
C TYR A 131 18.50 -15.66 71.19
N GLY A 132 19.69 -16.28 71.14
CA GLY A 132 20.88 -15.64 70.59
C GLY A 132 20.83 -15.54 69.05
N LYS A 133 21.50 -14.53 68.49
CA LYS A 133 21.58 -14.23 67.03
C LYS A 133 21.67 -15.45 66.12
N GLY A 134 22.57 -16.40 66.42
CA GLY A 134 22.75 -17.60 65.60
C GLY A 134 21.52 -18.51 65.54
N LYS A 135 20.74 -18.58 66.63
CA LYS A 135 19.52 -19.39 66.70
C LYS A 135 18.34 -18.69 66.02
N ILE A 136 18.29 -17.35 66.07
CA ILE A 136 17.30 -16.54 65.33
C ILE A 136 17.51 -16.70 63.81
N ILE A 137 18.76 -16.59 63.35
CA ILE A 137 19.10 -16.74 61.93
C ILE A 137 18.74 -18.15 61.43
N SER A 138 19.02 -19.17 62.23
CA SER A 138 18.65 -20.54 61.90
C SER A 138 17.15 -20.81 61.90
N GLU A 139 16.36 -20.09 62.70
CA GLU A 139 14.90 -20.27 62.75
C GLU A 139 14.19 -19.57 61.58
N ILE A 140 14.60 -18.33 61.26
CA ILE A 140 13.95 -17.50 60.25
C ILE A 140 14.39 -17.90 58.83
N TRP A 141 15.70 -18.04 58.61
CA TRP A 141 16.25 -18.37 57.29
C TRP A 141 16.51 -19.87 57.10
N GLN A 142 16.24 -20.71 58.12
CA GLN A 142 16.43 -22.17 58.07
C GLN A 142 17.87 -22.60 57.70
N VAL A 143 18.87 -21.76 58.01
CA VAL A 143 20.28 -22.03 57.70
C VAL A 143 21.04 -22.47 58.94
N SER A 144 21.81 -23.54 58.83
CA SER A 144 22.69 -24.01 59.91
C SER A 144 23.88 -23.09 60.11
N LYS A 145 24.26 -22.87 61.38
CA LYS A 145 25.42 -22.04 61.75
C LYS A 145 26.70 -22.58 61.12
N GLY A 146 27.33 -21.80 60.25
CA GLY A 146 28.56 -22.19 59.56
C GLY A 146 29.10 -21.10 58.62
N GLY A 147 30.24 -21.36 57.97
CA GLY A 147 30.86 -20.44 57.03
C GLY A 147 30.24 -20.43 55.62
N SER A 148 29.06 -21.02 55.44
CA SER A 148 28.39 -21.11 54.14
C SER A 148 27.98 -19.72 53.65
N GLU A 149 28.01 -19.49 52.34
CA GLU A 149 27.59 -18.22 51.74
C GLU A 149 26.14 -17.87 52.08
N LYS A 150 25.29 -18.90 52.21
CA LYS A 150 23.90 -18.76 52.66
C LYS A 150 23.79 -18.20 54.08
N TYR A 151 24.67 -18.63 55.00
CA TYR A 151 24.68 -18.12 56.36
C TYR A 151 25.20 -16.68 56.42
N LYS A 152 26.21 -16.34 55.59
CA LYS A 152 26.72 -14.97 55.48
C LYS A 152 25.68 -14.01 54.92
N ALA A 153 24.89 -14.45 53.94
CA ALA A 153 23.78 -13.67 53.40
C ALA A 153 22.70 -13.44 54.45
N ALA A 154 22.28 -14.49 55.15
CA ALA A 154 21.29 -14.38 56.24
C ALA A 154 21.78 -13.54 57.42
N GLU A 155 23.09 -13.57 57.73
CA GLU A 155 23.68 -12.71 58.74
C GLU A 155 23.70 -11.22 58.32
N ALA A 156 24.00 -10.95 57.04
CA ALA A 156 23.96 -9.59 56.50
C ALA A 156 22.54 -9.04 56.48
N GLU A 157 21.55 -9.87 56.15
CA GLU A 157 20.14 -9.50 56.15
C GLU A 157 19.61 -9.27 57.57
N TYR A 158 19.94 -10.16 58.52
CA TYR A 158 19.65 -9.94 59.94
C TYR A 158 20.23 -8.61 60.43
N ARG A 159 21.47 -8.29 60.04
CA ARG A 159 22.13 -7.02 60.39
C ARG A 159 21.42 -5.80 59.80
N ARG A 160 20.97 -5.90 58.54
CA ARG A 160 20.18 -4.86 57.85
C ARG A 160 18.86 -4.58 58.58
N LEU A 161 18.23 -5.63 59.10
CA LEU A 161 16.92 -5.54 59.75
C LEU A 161 17.00 -5.08 61.22
N THR A 162 18.06 -5.44 61.96
CA THR A 162 18.24 -5.05 63.37
C THR A 162 19.07 -3.79 63.58
N GLY A 163 19.78 -3.29 62.56
CA GLY A 163 20.56 -2.06 62.63
C GLY A 163 21.88 -2.19 63.42
N GLU A 164 22.34 -3.40 63.74
CA GLU A 164 23.61 -3.62 64.43
C GLU A 164 24.81 -3.38 63.48
N SER A 165 25.39 -2.18 63.47
CA SER A 165 26.70 -1.94 62.80
C SER A 165 27.87 -2.47 63.61
#